data_AF-A0A9W9D4T0-F1
#
_entry.id   AF-A0A9W9D4T0-F1
#
_cell.length_a   1.000
_cell.length_b   1.000
_cell.length_c   1.000
_cell.angle_alpha   90.00
_cell.angle_beta   90.00
_cell.angle_gamma   90.00
#
_symmetry.space_group_name_H-M   'P 1'
#
loop_
_entity.id
_entity.type
_entity.pdbx_description
1 polymer ?
#
loop_
_entity_poly.entity_id
_entity_poly.type
_entity_poly.pdbx_seq_one_letter_code
_entity_poly.pdbx_strand_id
1 'polypeptide(L)'
;MTTAGETYAQEIIDLFKRDNTLSEFNSGTYAGVSLFALTLWAKYLPQDSIMGQYGPEMIKYTWASLGGLYNANLRNVAGPWDRSYGYDMNKYLSILALQMWTLVGKDKSPMNAKPWAMGHKDDFAIGPLIAILAPYHNTLISNTTLSALSTFPGTHTVKTSAFSPPFDTYPRNITAWISPNLTIGAESFSENVIGGPAKNPSSFNPAVVQWGRTDGSVGWLSLYAQVYALDAATGENYLDLSYPQGNSSNGFSFLVGTNSWNGKRDVSTWADVEGISVNVTGSVGMNYTVTFNGANGGAGSPVNEFEFWNFTYVMPEGSGDVPRVRLEFELQ
;
A
#
# COMPACT_ATOMS: atom_id res chain seq x y z
N MET A 1 -8.15 29.53 -15.89
CA MET A 1 -8.95 28.40 -15.36
C MET A 1 -10.39 28.86 -15.13
N THR A 2 -11.35 27.96 -15.04
CA THR A 2 -12.74 28.31 -14.71
C THR A 2 -12.90 28.45 -13.19
N THR A 3 -13.85 29.28 -12.75
CA THR A 3 -14.15 29.44 -11.31
C THR A 3 -14.45 28.10 -10.62
N ALA A 4 -15.23 27.22 -11.26
CA ALA A 4 -15.53 25.90 -10.71
C ALA A 4 -14.28 25.02 -10.55
N GLY A 5 -13.35 25.07 -11.51
CA GLY A 5 -12.09 24.34 -11.42
C GLY A 5 -11.20 24.82 -10.27
N GLU A 6 -11.13 26.14 -10.05
CA GLU A 6 -10.43 26.72 -8.91
C GLU A 6 -11.11 26.34 -7.58
N THR A 7 -12.44 26.34 -7.51
CA THR A 7 -13.16 25.92 -6.30
C THR A 7 -12.88 24.47 -5.93
N TYR A 8 -12.94 23.54 -6.88
CA TYR A 8 -12.63 22.13 -6.60
C TYR A 8 -11.16 21.91 -6.26
N ALA A 9 -10.25 22.64 -6.88
CA ALA A 9 -8.85 22.60 -6.50
C ALA A 9 -8.64 23.07 -5.06
N GLN A 10 -9.40 24.07 -4.60
CA GLN A 10 -9.29 24.58 -3.24
C GLN A 10 -9.69 23.50 -2.24
N GLU A 11 -10.78 22.77 -2.49
CA GLU A 11 -11.23 21.65 -1.67
C GLU A 11 -10.15 20.54 -1.59
N ILE A 12 -9.52 20.20 -2.71
CA ILE A 12 -8.42 19.21 -2.76
C ILE A 12 -7.21 19.72 -1.95
N ILE A 13 -6.85 20.99 -2.10
CA ILE A 13 -5.71 21.61 -1.39
C ILE A 13 -5.98 21.67 0.11
N ASP A 14 -7.20 22.01 0.52
CA ASP A 14 -7.60 22.07 1.93
C ASP A 14 -7.54 20.70 2.59
N LEU A 15 -8.02 19.66 1.89
CA LEU A 15 -7.87 18.28 2.35
C LEU A 15 -6.40 17.86 2.44
N PHE A 16 -5.61 18.21 1.42
CA PHE A 16 -4.19 17.88 1.39
C PHE A 16 -3.43 18.51 2.56
N LYS A 17 -3.63 19.81 2.79
CA LYS A 17 -2.91 20.58 3.82
C LYS A 17 -3.15 20.12 5.24
N ARG A 18 -4.19 19.31 5.48
CA ARG A 18 -4.45 18.77 6.82
C ARG A 18 -3.28 17.92 7.33
N ASP A 19 -2.68 17.10 6.48
CA ASP A 19 -1.53 16.25 6.86
C ASP A 19 -0.47 16.11 5.76
N ASN A 20 -0.56 16.92 4.70
CA ASN A 20 0.27 16.85 3.50
C ASN A 20 0.19 15.51 2.76
N THR A 21 -1.01 14.92 2.73
CA THR A 21 -1.31 13.64 2.07
C THR A 21 -2.48 13.78 1.12
N LEU A 22 -2.48 12.99 0.06
CA LEU A 22 -3.65 12.82 -0.80
C LEU A 22 -4.70 11.93 -0.14
N SER A 23 -5.96 12.14 -0.49
CA SER A 23 -7.10 11.35 -0.02
C SER A 23 -7.01 9.88 -0.39
N GLU A 24 -6.56 9.57 -1.60
CA GLU A 24 -6.21 8.20 -1.98
C GLU A 24 -4.76 7.95 -1.54
N PHE A 25 -4.61 7.37 -0.36
CA PHE A 25 -3.33 7.24 0.30
C PHE A 25 -2.50 6.11 -0.30
N ASN A 26 -1.27 6.47 -0.68
CA ASN A 26 -0.14 5.59 -0.97
C ASN A 26 -0.51 4.32 -1.76
N SER A 27 -0.36 4.31 -3.08
CA SER A 27 -0.24 3.04 -3.78
C SER A 27 0.73 3.14 -4.93
N GLY A 28 1.33 2.01 -5.30
CA GLY A 28 2.29 1.97 -6.40
C GLY A 28 1.71 2.53 -7.70
N THR A 29 0.40 2.44 -7.93
CA THR A 29 -0.20 2.92 -9.18
C THR A 29 -0.78 4.31 -9.05
N TYR A 30 -1.66 4.54 -8.08
CA TYR A 30 -2.39 5.80 -8.02
C TYR A 30 -1.55 6.95 -7.48
N ALA A 31 -0.58 6.71 -6.60
CA ALA A 31 0.36 7.76 -6.24
C ALA A 31 1.14 8.25 -7.49
N GLY A 32 1.50 7.35 -8.40
CA GLY A 32 2.14 7.68 -9.68
C GLY A 32 1.23 8.52 -10.60
N VAL A 33 -0.06 8.18 -10.67
CA VAL A 33 -1.08 8.95 -11.42
C VAL A 33 -1.27 10.35 -10.83
N SER A 34 -1.41 10.46 -9.50
CA SER A 34 -1.56 11.74 -8.83
C SER A 34 -0.33 12.63 -9.04
N LEU A 35 0.88 12.07 -8.96
CA LEU A 35 2.11 12.80 -9.26
C LEU A 35 2.14 13.29 -10.71
N PHE A 36 1.69 12.49 -11.67
CA PHE A 36 1.55 12.92 -13.06
C PHE A 36 0.58 14.11 -13.18
N ALA A 37 -0.61 14.01 -12.58
CA ALA A 37 -1.62 15.08 -12.62
C ALA A 37 -1.14 16.38 -11.95
N LEU A 38 -0.53 16.29 -10.76
CA LEU A 38 0.04 17.44 -10.06
C LEU A 38 1.18 18.08 -10.86
N THR A 39 1.91 17.31 -11.66
CA THR A 39 2.96 17.87 -12.54
C THR A 39 2.35 18.75 -13.63
N LEU A 40 1.19 18.37 -14.16
CA LEU A 40 0.47 19.20 -15.11
C LEU A 40 0.00 20.51 -14.45
N TRP A 41 -0.47 20.43 -13.19
CA TRP A 41 -0.82 21.62 -12.41
C TRP A 41 0.38 22.56 -12.27
N ALA A 42 1.48 22.04 -11.76
CA ALA A 42 2.69 22.79 -11.49
C ALA A 42 3.32 23.39 -12.76
N LYS A 43 3.34 22.65 -13.87
CA LYS A 43 4.05 23.05 -15.09
C LYS A 43 3.25 23.94 -16.02
N TYR A 44 1.95 23.69 -16.18
CA TYR A 44 1.18 24.25 -17.30
C TYR A 44 0.03 25.16 -16.87
N LEU A 45 -0.40 25.14 -15.61
CA LEU A 45 -1.44 26.05 -15.18
C LEU A 45 -0.89 27.47 -14.93
N PRO A 46 -1.71 28.51 -15.16
CA PRO A 46 -1.31 29.88 -14.90
C PRO A 46 -0.82 30.09 -13.47
N GLN A 47 0.15 30.99 -13.28
CA GLN A 47 0.74 31.25 -11.95
C GLN A 47 -0.24 31.92 -10.97
N ASP A 48 -1.32 32.51 -11.47
CA ASP A 48 -2.43 33.05 -10.69
C ASP A 48 -3.54 32.02 -10.40
N SER A 49 -3.43 30.79 -10.93
CA SER A 49 -4.28 29.65 -10.53
C SER A 49 -3.75 29.03 -9.24
N ILE A 50 -4.66 28.68 -8.31
CA ILE A 50 -4.25 28.03 -7.06
C ILE A 50 -3.61 26.66 -7.34
N MET A 51 -4.04 25.96 -8.39
CA MET A 51 -3.43 24.69 -8.79
C MET A 51 -1.97 24.88 -9.22
N GLY A 52 -1.69 25.94 -9.99
CA GLY A 52 -0.32 26.28 -10.38
C GLY A 52 0.55 26.65 -9.18
N GLN A 53 -0.02 27.35 -8.20
CA GLN A 53 0.67 27.76 -6.97
C GLN A 53 0.99 26.58 -6.04
N TYR A 54 0.04 25.66 -5.85
CA TYR A 54 0.17 24.56 -4.87
C TYR A 54 0.69 23.26 -5.46
N GLY A 55 0.59 23.05 -6.79
CA GLY A 55 1.09 21.85 -7.46
C GLY A 55 2.53 21.46 -7.07
N PRO A 56 3.50 22.39 -7.12
CA PRO A 56 4.88 22.11 -6.70
C PRO A 56 5.01 21.64 -5.25
N GLU A 57 4.27 22.27 -4.33
CA GLU A 57 4.28 21.95 -2.91
C GLU A 57 3.67 20.57 -2.65
N MET A 58 2.53 20.27 -3.28
CA MET A 58 1.86 18.98 -3.15
C MET A 58 2.73 17.83 -3.68
N ILE A 59 3.44 18.03 -4.80
CA ILE A 59 4.42 17.05 -5.32
C ILE A 59 5.51 16.80 -4.28
N LYS A 60 6.12 17.86 -3.76
CA LYS A 60 7.22 17.77 -2.78
C LYS A 60 6.83 16.95 -1.57
N TYR A 61 5.68 17.22 -0.96
CA TYR A 61 5.25 16.51 0.24
C TYR A 61 4.74 15.09 -0.04
N THR A 62 4.06 14.87 -1.17
CA THR A 62 3.69 13.51 -1.60
C THR A 62 4.93 12.63 -1.72
N TRP A 63 5.99 13.16 -2.33
CA TRP A 63 7.28 12.47 -2.42
C TRP A 63 8.04 12.35 -1.10
N ALA A 64 7.89 13.30 -0.18
CA ALA A 64 8.46 13.17 1.15
C ALA A 64 7.83 11.99 1.90
N SER A 65 6.51 11.84 1.83
CA SER A 65 5.78 10.69 2.40
C SER A 65 6.18 9.38 1.72
N LEU A 66 6.14 9.33 0.38
CA LEU A 66 6.57 8.13 -0.38
C LEU A 66 8.03 7.76 -0.13
N GLY A 67 8.92 8.74 0.02
CA GLY A 67 10.32 8.52 0.34
C GLY A 67 10.52 7.91 1.73
N GLY A 68 9.66 8.25 2.70
CA GLY A 68 9.63 7.58 4.00
C GLY A 68 9.05 6.16 3.90
N LEU A 69 8.00 5.95 3.10
CA LEU A 69 7.34 4.64 2.99
C LEU A 69 8.09 3.66 2.08
N TYR A 70 9.00 4.14 1.23
CA TYR A 70 9.75 3.31 0.29
C TYR A 70 10.90 2.58 0.98
N ASN A 71 10.90 1.26 0.88
CA ASN A 71 12.02 0.41 1.24
C ASN A 71 12.86 0.11 0.00
N ALA A 72 14.03 0.77 -0.13
CA ALA A 72 14.92 0.60 -1.28
C ALA A 72 15.58 -0.79 -1.37
N ASN A 73 15.67 -1.54 -0.27
CA ASN A 73 16.19 -2.91 -0.30
C ASN A 73 15.16 -3.87 -0.91
N LEU A 74 13.89 -3.74 -0.52
CA LEU A 74 12.77 -4.50 -1.09
C LEU A 74 12.31 -3.96 -2.45
N ARG A 75 12.70 -2.72 -2.76
CA ARG A 75 12.19 -1.90 -3.86
C ARG A 75 10.67 -1.85 -3.87
N ASN A 76 10.08 -1.58 -2.71
CA ASN A 76 8.65 -1.60 -2.55
C ASN A 76 8.21 -0.49 -1.60
N VAL A 77 7.03 0.08 -1.84
CA VAL A 77 6.44 1.05 -0.92
C VAL A 77 5.62 0.30 0.12
N ALA A 78 5.89 0.52 1.40
CA ALA A 78 5.13 -0.09 2.49
C ALA A 78 3.65 0.31 2.43
N GLY A 79 2.76 -0.54 2.94
CA GLY A 79 1.35 -0.18 3.11
C GLY A 79 1.10 0.81 4.26
N PRO A 80 -0.17 1.10 4.58
CA PRO A 80 -1.40 0.64 3.92
C PRO A 80 -1.59 1.30 2.54
N TRP A 81 -2.52 0.77 1.74
CA TRP A 81 -2.85 1.30 0.41
C TRP A 81 -4.35 1.38 0.16
N ASP A 82 -4.85 2.57 -0.18
CA ASP A 82 -6.29 2.77 -0.45
C ASP A 82 -6.75 2.05 -1.72
N ARG A 83 -5.81 1.92 -2.66
CA ARG A 83 -6.09 1.27 -3.93
C ARG A 83 -4.83 0.69 -4.54
N SER A 84 -4.61 -0.61 -4.37
CA SER A 84 -3.52 -1.33 -5.02
C SER A 84 -4.04 -2.47 -5.89
N TYR A 85 -3.36 -2.69 -7.02
CA TYR A 85 -3.54 -3.85 -7.88
C TYR A 85 -2.31 -4.73 -7.92
N GLY A 86 -1.37 -4.56 -6.98
CA GLY A 86 -0.19 -5.40 -6.88
C GLY A 86 0.53 -5.22 -5.56
N TYR A 87 1.30 -6.25 -5.17
CA TYR A 87 1.88 -6.35 -3.83
C TYR A 87 3.42 -6.34 -3.85
N ASP A 88 4.02 -6.73 -4.98
CA ASP A 88 5.46 -6.71 -5.24
C ASP A 88 5.73 -5.83 -6.46
N MET A 89 6.18 -4.59 -6.24
CA MET A 89 6.48 -3.65 -7.33
C MET A 89 7.58 -4.14 -8.28
N ASN A 90 8.37 -5.16 -7.93
CA ASN A 90 9.38 -5.74 -8.82
C ASN A 90 8.76 -6.67 -9.89
N LYS A 91 7.51 -7.12 -9.66
CA LYS A 91 6.75 -8.02 -10.54
C LYS A 91 5.48 -7.38 -11.07
N TYR A 92 4.97 -6.35 -10.40
CA TYR A 92 3.81 -5.56 -10.77
C TYR A 92 4.25 -4.20 -11.32
N LEU A 93 3.80 -3.85 -12.53
CA LEU A 93 4.12 -2.56 -13.12
C LEU A 93 3.29 -1.48 -12.46
N SER A 94 3.95 -0.70 -11.63
CA SER A 94 3.34 0.43 -10.95
C SER A 94 3.70 1.73 -11.66
N ILE A 95 2.73 2.65 -11.81
CA ILE A 95 3.01 3.95 -12.43
C ILE A 95 4.02 4.75 -11.59
N LEU A 96 4.06 4.54 -10.28
CA LEU A 96 5.10 5.09 -9.41
C LEU A 96 6.50 4.57 -9.77
N ALA A 97 6.65 3.29 -10.16
CA ALA A 97 7.94 2.77 -10.62
C ALA A 97 8.47 3.53 -11.84
N LEU A 98 7.58 3.99 -12.73
CA LEU A 98 7.95 4.83 -13.87
C LEU A 98 8.44 6.20 -13.42
N GLN A 99 7.76 6.83 -12.45
CA GLN A 99 8.21 8.10 -11.88
C GLN A 99 9.60 7.93 -11.22
N MET A 100 9.77 6.89 -10.40
CA MET A 100 11.03 6.56 -9.72
C MET A 100 12.16 6.27 -10.70
N TRP A 101 11.88 5.60 -11.82
CA TRP A 101 12.88 5.38 -12.88
C TRP A 101 13.45 6.72 -13.34
N THR A 102 12.63 7.74 -13.56
CA THR A 102 13.16 9.04 -14.01
C THR A 102 14.02 9.74 -12.96
N LEU A 103 13.87 9.41 -11.67
CA LEU A 103 14.59 10.01 -10.55
C LEU A 103 15.91 9.29 -10.23
N VAL A 104 15.89 7.96 -10.14
CA VAL A 104 17.03 7.16 -9.64
C VAL A 104 17.62 6.21 -10.69
N GLY A 105 17.05 6.19 -11.90
CA GLY A 105 17.44 5.25 -12.95
C GLY A 105 16.76 3.89 -12.81
N LYS A 106 16.78 3.09 -13.89
CA LYS A 106 16.11 1.78 -13.96
C LYS A 106 16.64 0.80 -12.92
N ASP A 107 17.95 0.79 -12.73
CA ASP A 107 18.62 -0.20 -11.89
C ASP A 107 18.29 -0.04 -10.40
N LYS A 108 17.86 1.17 -9.98
CA LYS A 108 17.47 1.46 -8.60
C LYS A 108 15.96 1.59 -8.40
N SER A 109 15.19 1.71 -9.48
CA SER A 109 13.73 1.73 -9.39
C SER A 109 13.17 0.31 -9.32
N PRO A 110 11.90 0.14 -8.91
CA PRO A 110 11.22 -1.14 -8.98
C PRO A 110 10.76 -1.48 -10.41
N MET A 111 11.59 -1.19 -11.41
CA MET A 111 11.33 -1.56 -12.79
C MET A 111 12.04 -2.86 -13.13
N ASN A 112 11.28 -3.88 -13.51
CA ASN A 112 11.86 -5.14 -13.96
C ASN A 112 12.73 -4.94 -15.20
N ALA A 113 13.76 -5.77 -15.37
CA ALA A 113 14.55 -5.82 -16.59
C ALA A 113 13.68 -6.06 -17.84
N LYS A 114 12.60 -6.83 -17.68
CA LYS A 114 11.60 -7.17 -18.70
C LYS A 114 10.22 -6.59 -18.32
N PRO A 115 9.94 -5.29 -18.52
CA PRO A 115 8.67 -4.67 -18.14
C PRO A 115 7.44 -5.35 -18.76
N TRP A 116 7.56 -5.92 -19.96
CA TRP A 116 6.48 -6.63 -20.65
C TRP A 116 6.08 -7.97 -19.98
N ALA A 117 6.85 -8.45 -19.01
CA ALA A 117 6.57 -9.66 -18.25
C ALA A 117 6.01 -9.35 -16.84
N MET A 118 5.85 -8.07 -16.50
CA MET A 118 5.25 -7.66 -15.23
C MET A 118 3.71 -7.81 -15.30
N GLY A 119 3.08 -8.07 -14.16
CA GLY A 119 1.64 -7.92 -14.00
C GLY A 119 1.24 -6.46 -14.21
N HIS A 120 0.02 -6.20 -14.70
CA HIS A 120 -0.48 -4.84 -14.93
C HIS A 120 0.40 -3.99 -15.88
N LYS A 121 1.18 -4.64 -16.74
CA LYS A 121 2.11 -4.02 -17.70
C LYS A 121 1.50 -2.99 -18.65
N ASP A 122 0.19 -3.03 -18.86
CA ASP A 122 -0.48 -2.15 -19.83
C ASP A 122 -0.44 -0.68 -19.38
N ASP A 123 -0.27 -0.43 -18.07
CA ASP A 123 0.01 0.89 -17.52
C ASP A 123 1.30 1.52 -18.05
N PHE A 124 2.20 0.74 -18.66
CA PHE A 124 3.38 1.28 -19.32
C PHE A 124 3.04 2.27 -20.44
N ALA A 125 1.80 2.25 -20.95
CA ALA A 125 1.31 3.20 -21.94
C ALA A 125 1.48 4.68 -21.50
N ILE A 126 1.47 4.99 -20.20
CA ILE A 126 1.68 6.35 -19.70
C ILE A 126 3.16 6.77 -19.69
N GLY A 127 4.09 5.82 -19.87
CA GLY A 127 5.54 6.03 -19.78
C GLY A 127 6.07 7.23 -20.57
N PRO A 128 5.71 7.43 -21.86
CA PRO A 128 6.14 8.59 -22.63
C PRO A 128 5.69 9.93 -22.03
N LEU A 129 4.49 9.99 -21.45
CA LEU A 129 3.96 11.20 -20.82
C LEU A 129 4.76 11.55 -19.56
N ILE A 130 5.09 10.55 -18.74
CA ILE A 130 5.98 10.72 -17.58
C ILE A 130 7.37 11.19 -18.03
N ALA A 131 7.96 10.54 -19.04
CA ALA A 131 9.29 10.88 -19.52
C ALA A 131 9.41 12.32 -20.03
N ILE A 132 8.39 12.83 -20.73
CA ILE A 132 8.36 14.23 -21.23
C ILE A 132 8.27 15.24 -20.08
N LEU A 133 7.58 14.89 -18.98
CA LEU A 133 7.41 15.78 -17.83
C LEU A 133 8.57 15.69 -16.82
N ALA A 134 9.31 14.60 -16.81
CA ALA A 134 10.37 14.31 -15.85
C ALA A 134 11.40 15.44 -15.68
N PRO A 135 11.93 16.10 -16.74
CA PRO A 135 12.89 17.18 -16.56
C PRO A 135 12.38 18.33 -15.70
N TYR A 136 11.06 18.58 -15.68
CA TYR A 136 10.45 19.57 -14.79
C TYR A 136 10.12 18.95 -13.43
N HIS A 137 9.43 17.79 -13.42
CA HIS A 137 9.01 17.11 -12.19
C HIS A 137 10.17 16.89 -11.23
N ASN A 138 11.31 16.44 -11.76
CA ASN A 138 12.46 16.04 -10.97
C ASN A 138 13.12 17.23 -10.26
N THR A 139 12.89 18.47 -10.72
CA THR A 139 13.39 19.68 -10.05
C THR A 139 12.68 19.97 -8.73
N LEU A 140 11.52 19.35 -8.49
CA LEU A 140 10.68 19.57 -7.31
C LEU A 140 11.01 18.60 -6.16
N ILE A 141 11.89 17.63 -6.41
CA ILE A 141 12.17 16.54 -5.47
C ILE A 141 13.35 16.90 -4.57
N SER A 142 13.20 16.67 -3.27
CA SER A 142 14.26 16.96 -2.30
C SER A 142 15.41 15.95 -2.40
N ASN A 143 16.62 16.37 -2.05
CA ASN A 143 17.78 15.48 -1.96
C ASN A 143 17.56 14.35 -0.93
N THR A 144 16.84 14.63 0.16
CA THR A 144 16.47 13.61 1.16
C THR A 144 15.61 12.52 0.55
N THR A 145 14.58 12.90 -0.21
CA THR A 145 13.74 11.95 -0.95
C THR A 145 14.58 11.16 -1.95
N LEU A 146 15.36 11.82 -2.80
CA LEU A 146 16.20 11.14 -3.80
C LEU A 146 17.16 10.12 -3.16
N SER A 147 17.71 10.46 -1.99
CA SER A 147 18.57 9.57 -1.21
C SER A 147 17.82 8.34 -0.72
N ALA A 148 16.64 8.52 -0.13
CA ALA A 148 15.79 7.43 0.37
C ALA A 148 15.31 6.49 -0.75
N LEU A 149 15.01 7.03 -1.94
CA LEU A 149 14.65 6.22 -3.11
C LEU A 149 15.84 5.41 -3.66
N SER A 150 17.07 5.86 -3.40
CA SER A 150 18.28 5.19 -3.89
C SER A 150 18.87 4.19 -2.90
N THR A 151 18.77 4.49 -1.59
CA THR A 151 19.40 3.72 -0.51
C THR A 151 18.48 3.74 0.70
N PHE A 152 18.28 2.57 1.32
CA PHE A 152 17.44 2.45 2.50
C PHE A 152 18.01 3.28 3.66
N PRO A 153 17.24 4.22 4.25
CA PRO A 153 17.79 5.17 5.24
C PRO A 153 18.02 4.57 6.63
N GLY A 154 17.65 3.31 6.85
CA GLY A 154 17.69 2.64 8.15
C GLY A 154 16.29 2.42 8.73
N THR A 155 16.19 1.62 9.80
CA THR A 155 14.90 1.30 10.44
C THR A 155 14.23 2.55 10.98
N HIS A 156 12.95 2.75 10.65
CA HIS A 156 12.18 3.91 11.10
C HIS A 156 10.68 3.65 11.09
N THR A 157 9.92 4.63 11.57
CA THR A 157 8.46 4.63 11.57
C THR A 157 7.93 5.87 10.88
N VAL A 158 6.95 5.68 10.00
CA VAL A 158 6.15 6.75 9.40
C VAL A 158 4.81 6.81 10.12
N LYS A 159 4.40 8.01 10.53
CA LYS A 159 3.08 8.30 11.10
C LYS A 159 2.47 9.48 10.34
N THR A 160 1.24 9.32 9.86
CA THR A 160 0.54 10.31 9.02
C THR A 160 -0.96 10.02 9.03
N SER A 161 -1.75 10.80 8.29
CA SER A 161 -3.20 10.70 8.26
C SER A 161 -3.80 11.08 6.92
N ALA A 162 -4.67 10.23 6.36
CA ALA A 162 -5.40 10.51 5.12
C ALA A 162 -6.90 10.77 5.38
N PHE A 163 -7.56 11.45 4.43
CA PHE A 163 -9.01 11.70 4.49
C PHE A 163 -9.62 11.66 3.12
N SER A 164 -10.77 11.02 3.02
CA SER A 164 -11.57 11.04 1.82
C SER A 164 -13.06 11.15 2.15
N PRO A 165 -13.55 12.35 2.50
CA PRO A 165 -14.98 12.61 2.56
C PRO A 165 -15.66 12.32 1.21
N PRO A 166 -16.92 11.86 1.21
CA PRO A 166 -17.76 11.59 2.37
C PRO A 166 -17.60 10.16 2.93
N PHE A 167 -16.61 9.40 2.49
CA PHE A 167 -16.48 7.97 2.84
C PHE A 167 -15.95 7.78 4.25
N ASP A 168 -14.90 8.54 4.59
CA ASP A 168 -14.32 8.56 5.91
C ASP A 168 -15.21 9.36 6.88
N THR A 169 -15.59 8.74 8.00
CA THR A 169 -16.30 9.44 9.08
C THR A 169 -15.36 10.29 9.95
N TYR A 170 -14.07 9.95 9.96
CA TYR A 170 -13.00 10.71 10.59
C TYR A 170 -11.64 10.46 9.88
N PRO A 171 -10.63 11.32 10.08
CA PRO A 171 -9.28 11.14 9.52
C PRO A 171 -8.67 9.77 9.83
N ARG A 172 -8.28 9.01 8.81
CA ARG A 172 -7.60 7.72 8.99
C ARG A 172 -6.22 7.94 9.62
N ASN A 173 -5.83 7.10 10.57
CA ASN A 173 -4.53 7.19 11.23
C ASN A 173 -3.61 6.10 10.69
N ILE A 174 -2.53 6.49 10.03
CA ILE A 174 -1.62 5.59 9.33
C ILE A 174 -0.32 5.46 10.10
N THR A 175 0.12 4.21 10.31
CA THR A 175 1.45 3.91 10.85
C THR A 175 2.12 2.82 10.04
N ALA A 176 3.37 3.06 9.63
CA ALA A 176 4.22 2.06 9.01
C ALA A 176 5.55 1.95 9.75
N TRP A 177 5.90 0.74 10.20
CA TRP A 177 7.23 0.41 10.68
C TRP A 177 8.01 -0.29 9.57
N ILE A 178 9.21 0.21 9.28
CA ILE A 178 9.99 -0.18 8.12
C ILE A 178 11.41 -0.50 8.58
N SER A 179 11.84 -1.73 8.37
CA SER A 179 13.19 -2.23 8.62
C SER A 179 13.85 -2.66 7.29
N PRO A 180 15.14 -3.06 7.28
CA PRO A 180 15.83 -3.39 6.03
C PRO A 180 15.12 -4.41 5.14
N ASN A 181 14.48 -5.42 5.73
CA ASN A 181 13.89 -6.55 4.98
C ASN A 181 12.46 -6.90 5.42
N LEU A 182 11.83 -6.06 6.24
CA LEU A 182 10.44 -6.23 6.71
C LEU A 182 9.77 -4.86 6.83
N THR A 183 8.59 -4.72 6.22
CA THR A 183 7.72 -3.54 6.37
C THR A 183 6.37 -3.99 6.92
N ILE A 184 5.81 -3.20 7.84
CA ILE A 184 4.52 -3.45 8.48
C ILE A 184 3.77 -2.13 8.50
N GLY A 185 2.77 -1.99 7.64
CA GLY A 185 1.96 -0.77 7.51
C GLY A 185 0.49 -1.04 7.72
N ALA A 186 -0.18 -0.20 8.49
CA ALA A 186 -1.63 -0.28 8.64
C ALA A 186 -2.26 1.10 8.89
N GLU A 187 -3.57 1.18 8.66
CA GLU A 187 -4.39 2.33 9.03
C GLU A 187 -5.54 1.94 9.95
N SER A 188 -5.83 2.82 10.90
CA SER A 188 -7.12 2.80 11.61
C SER A 188 -8.12 3.66 10.85
N PHE A 189 -9.33 3.14 10.65
CA PHE A 189 -10.37 3.80 9.87
C PHE A 189 -11.78 3.58 10.47
N SER A 190 -12.70 4.47 10.10
CA SER A 190 -14.14 4.26 10.22
C SER A 190 -14.82 4.89 9.01
N GLU A 191 -15.46 4.05 8.22
CA GLU A 191 -15.98 4.36 6.90
C GLU A 191 -17.46 4.03 6.82
N ASN A 192 -18.17 4.66 5.89
CA ASN A 192 -19.58 4.35 5.62
C ASN A 192 -19.78 3.28 4.53
N VAL A 193 -18.69 2.74 3.98
CA VAL A 193 -18.69 1.73 2.92
C VAL A 193 -17.46 0.82 3.11
N ILE A 194 -17.63 -0.49 2.92
CA ILE A 194 -16.52 -1.43 3.01
C ILE A 194 -15.62 -1.29 1.78
N GLY A 195 -14.31 -1.25 2.00
CA GLY A 195 -13.32 -1.11 0.93
C GLY A 195 -13.00 0.35 0.60
N GLY A 196 -13.22 1.25 1.56
CA GLY A 196 -12.83 2.64 1.47
C GLY A 196 -13.46 3.43 0.32
N PRO A 197 -12.87 4.57 -0.02
CA PRO A 197 -13.29 5.42 -1.14
C PRO A 197 -13.38 4.69 -2.49
N ALA A 198 -12.60 3.61 -2.66
CA ALA A 198 -12.65 2.76 -3.84
C ALA A 198 -13.94 1.91 -3.91
N LYS A 199 -14.64 1.73 -2.79
CA LYS A 199 -15.82 0.85 -2.63
C LYS A 199 -15.54 -0.57 -3.09
N ASN A 200 -14.29 -1.00 -2.92
CA ASN A 200 -13.78 -2.24 -3.48
C ASN A 200 -12.76 -2.87 -2.52
N PRO A 201 -13.19 -3.84 -1.70
CA PRO A 201 -12.30 -4.56 -0.79
C PRO A 201 -11.12 -5.24 -1.47
N SER A 202 -11.28 -5.62 -2.75
CA SER A 202 -10.22 -6.27 -3.53
C SER A 202 -9.05 -5.33 -3.85
N SER A 203 -9.23 -4.01 -3.76
CA SER A 203 -8.16 -3.04 -3.99
C SER A 203 -7.77 -2.24 -2.74
N PHE A 204 -8.61 -2.26 -1.70
CA PHE A 204 -8.37 -1.56 -0.45
C PHE A 204 -7.58 -2.45 0.51
N ASN A 205 -6.37 -2.04 0.88
CA ASN A 205 -5.41 -2.83 1.65
C ASN A 205 -5.02 -2.08 2.94
N PRO A 206 -5.89 -2.13 3.97
CA PRO A 206 -5.73 -1.32 5.19
C PRO A 206 -4.65 -1.82 6.14
N ALA A 207 -4.13 -3.04 5.94
CA ALA A 207 -2.99 -3.55 6.67
C ALA A 207 -2.16 -4.46 5.76
N VAL A 208 -0.88 -4.17 5.62
CA VAL A 208 0.04 -4.83 4.70
C VAL A 208 1.37 -5.11 5.39
N VAL A 209 1.87 -6.32 5.21
CA VAL A 209 3.21 -6.74 5.63
C VAL A 209 3.98 -7.22 4.42
N GLN A 210 5.24 -6.82 4.29
CA GLN A 210 6.10 -7.25 3.17
C GLN A 210 7.47 -7.64 3.70
N TRP A 211 8.06 -8.70 3.17
CA TRP A 211 9.38 -9.16 3.56
C TRP A 211 10.23 -9.60 2.37
N GLY A 212 11.54 -9.48 2.51
CA GLY A 212 12.49 -9.98 1.52
C GLY A 212 12.59 -11.51 1.58
N ARG A 213 12.66 -12.15 0.41
CA ARG A 213 12.96 -13.59 0.29
C ARG A 213 14.36 -13.79 -0.27
N THR A 214 14.92 -14.98 -0.05
CA THR A 214 16.28 -15.35 -0.50
C THR A 214 16.44 -15.34 -2.03
N ASP A 215 15.35 -15.51 -2.78
CA ASP A 215 15.35 -15.43 -4.24
C ASP A 215 15.30 -13.97 -4.77
N GLY A 216 15.28 -12.99 -3.87
CA GLY A 216 15.18 -11.57 -4.19
C GLY A 216 13.76 -11.07 -4.47
N SER A 217 12.74 -11.94 -4.36
CA SER A 217 11.35 -11.51 -4.45
C SER A 217 10.81 -10.99 -3.11
N VAL A 218 9.66 -10.32 -3.16
CA VAL A 218 8.98 -9.81 -1.96
C VAL A 218 7.83 -10.73 -1.59
N GLY A 219 7.91 -11.33 -0.41
CA GLY A 219 6.75 -11.96 0.24
C GLY A 219 5.83 -10.89 0.80
N TRP A 220 4.53 -11.16 0.81
CA TRP A 220 3.54 -10.17 1.24
C TRP A 220 2.33 -10.82 1.92
N LEU A 221 1.71 -10.04 2.78
CA LEU A 221 0.43 -10.31 3.45
C LEU A 221 -0.41 -9.04 3.38
N SER A 222 -1.71 -9.17 3.11
CA SER A 222 -2.68 -8.08 3.20
C SER A 222 -3.94 -8.53 3.94
N LEU A 223 -4.50 -7.65 4.78
CA LEU A 223 -5.82 -7.85 5.36
C LEU A 223 -6.90 -7.60 4.29
N TYR A 224 -7.79 -8.57 4.08
CA TYR A 224 -9.00 -8.34 3.28
C TYR A 224 -10.00 -7.51 4.07
N ALA A 225 -10.40 -6.35 3.54
CA ALA A 225 -11.35 -5.48 4.23
C ALA A 225 -12.76 -6.08 4.26
N GLN A 226 -13.30 -6.31 5.47
CA GLN A 226 -14.62 -6.94 5.67
C GLN A 226 -15.53 -6.14 6.60
N VAL A 227 -15.07 -5.01 7.13
CA VAL A 227 -15.73 -4.24 8.18
C VAL A 227 -15.72 -2.74 7.88
N TYR A 228 -16.58 -1.99 8.57
CA TYR A 228 -16.66 -0.53 8.48
C TYR A 228 -15.65 0.21 9.34
N ALA A 229 -15.10 -0.45 10.37
CA ALA A 229 -14.13 0.16 11.26
C ALA A 229 -13.04 -0.82 11.67
N LEU A 230 -11.80 -0.33 11.67
CA LEU A 230 -10.60 -1.06 12.06
C LEU A 230 -9.79 -0.17 12.99
N ASP A 231 -9.41 -0.71 14.15
CA ASP A 231 -8.35 -0.16 14.97
C ASP A 231 -7.07 -0.95 14.68
N ALA A 232 -6.01 -0.26 14.26
CA ALA A 232 -4.75 -0.87 13.88
C ALA A 232 -3.57 -0.24 14.64
N ALA A 233 -2.67 -1.08 15.14
CA ALA A 233 -1.41 -0.66 15.72
C ALA A 233 -0.28 -1.51 15.13
N THR A 234 0.80 -0.86 14.73
CA THR A 234 2.00 -1.53 14.21
C THR A 234 3.25 -1.01 14.92
N GLY A 235 4.29 -1.82 14.93
CA GLY A 235 5.58 -1.46 15.49
C GLY A 235 6.64 -2.47 15.08
N GLU A 236 7.72 -2.53 15.86
CA GLU A 236 8.80 -3.48 15.61
C GLU A 236 8.26 -4.91 15.64
N ASN A 237 8.28 -5.55 14.47
CA ASN A 237 7.93 -6.94 14.27
C ASN A 237 6.50 -7.33 14.67
N TYR A 238 5.54 -6.39 14.74
CA TYR A 238 4.14 -6.75 15.02
C TYR A 238 3.10 -5.93 14.26
N LEU A 239 1.98 -6.58 13.98
CA LEU A 239 0.73 -6.02 13.48
C LEU A 239 -0.40 -6.42 14.43
N ASP A 240 -1.15 -5.45 14.96
CA ASP A 240 -2.24 -5.65 15.91
C ASP A 240 -3.50 -5.01 15.36
N LEU A 241 -4.56 -5.79 15.23
CA LEU A 241 -5.79 -5.41 14.53
C LEU A 241 -7.00 -5.75 15.40
N SER A 242 -7.93 -4.81 15.51
CA SER A 242 -9.19 -4.99 16.23
C SER A 242 -10.36 -4.43 15.42
N TYR A 243 -11.51 -5.10 15.45
CA TYR A 243 -12.74 -4.61 14.84
C TYR A 243 -13.63 -4.00 15.92
N PRO A 244 -13.55 -2.69 16.20
CA PRO A 244 -14.28 -2.05 17.32
C PRO A 244 -15.80 -2.15 17.21
N GLN A 245 -16.32 -2.33 15.99
CA GLN A 245 -17.75 -2.54 15.72
C GLN A 245 -18.09 -4.02 15.42
N GLY A 246 -17.10 -4.91 15.53
CA GLY A 246 -17.23 -6.33 15.24
C GLY A 246 -17.81 -7.11 16.42
N ASN A 247 -18.27 -8.32 16.12
CA ASN A 247 -18.78 -9.30 17.08
C ASN A 247 -18.33 -10.71 16.68
N SER A 248 -18.88 -11.75 17.32
CA SER A 248 -18.54 -13.16 17.09
C SER A 248 -18.76 -13.66 15.65
N SER A 249 -19.50 -12.93 14.81
CA SER A 249 -19.68 -13.25 13.38
C SER A 249 -18.57 -12.72 12.48
N ASN A 250 -17.72 -11.82 12.99
CA ASN A 250 -16.61 -11.26 12.23
C ASN A 250 -15.35 -12.10 12.38
N GLY A 251 -14.56 -12.19 11.31
CA GLY A 251 -13.28 -12.88 11.27
C GLY A 251 -12.26 -12.10 10.44
N PHE A 252 -10.99 -12.53 10.50
CA PHE A 252 -9.91 -11.91 9.74
C PHE A 252 -9.51 -12.84 8.59
N SER A 253 -9.45 -12.27 7.38
CA SER A 253 -8.95 -12.98 6.19
C SER A 253 -7.65 -12.31 5.76
N PHE A 254 -6.54 -13.04 5.86
CA PHE A 254 -5.23 -12.57 5.41
C PHE A 254 -4.88 -13.21 4.08
N LEU A 255 -4.76 -12.38 3.03
CA LEU A 255 -4.24 -12.81 1.75
C LEU A 255 -2.72 -12.87 1.87
N VAL A 256 -2.14 -14.04 1.67
CA VAL A 256 -0.70 -14.27 1.73
C VAL A 256 -0.19 -14.69 0.37
N GLY A 257 0.79 -13.95 -0.15
CA GLY A 257 1.37 -14.23 -1.47
C GLY A 257 1.98 -15.64 -1.55
N THR A 258 1.86 -16.27 -2.72
CA THR A 258 2.47 -17.58 -2.97
C THR A 258 3.98 -17.55 -2.73
N ASN A 259 4.54 -18.71 -2.34
CA ASN A 259 5.98 -18.88 -2.18
C ASN A 259 6.72 -18.80 -3.53
N SER A 260 8.03 -18.60 -3.46
CA SER A 260 8.94 -18.63 -4.61
C SER A 260 8.88 -19.96 -5.37
N TRP A 261 9.60 -20.04 -6.49
CA TRP A 261 9.63 -21.28 -7.26
C TRP A 261 10.22 -22.48 -6.50
N ASN A 262 11.05 -22.20 -5.49
CA ASN A 262 11.76 -23.19 -4.69
C ASN A 262 11.07 -23.46 -3.34
N GLY A 263 10.13 -22.59 -2.94
CA GLY A 263 9.38 -22.75 -1.71
C GLY A 263 8.28 -23.82 -1.80
N LYS A 264 7.74 -24.19 -0.63
CA LYS A 264 6.65 -25.16 -0.54
C LYS A 264 5.43 -24.65 -1.29
N ARG A 265 4.82 -25.48 -2.15
CA ARG A 265 3.66 -25.10 -2.97
C ARG A 265 2.38 -25.12 -2.19
N ASP A 266 2.08 -26.25 -1.57
CA ASP A 266 0.88 -26.44 -0.78
C ASP A 266 1.09 -25.86 0.63
N VAL A 267 0.73 -24.60 0.80
CA VAL A 267 0.79 -23.92 2.10
C VAL A 267 -0.43 -24.32 2.91
N SER A 268 -0.21 -24.91 4.07
CA SER A 268 -1.27 -25.36 4.99
C SER A 268 -1.19 -24.67 6.35
N THR A 269 -0.03 -24.13 6.71
CA THR A 269 0.22 -23.46 7.98
C THR A 269 1.20 -22.29 7.81
N TRP A 270 1.35 -21.44 8.83
CA TRP A 270 2.37 -20.38 8.82
C TRP A 270 3.79 -20.90 8.67
N ALA A 271 4.09 -22.11 9.17
CA ALA A 271 5.40 -22.73 9.01
C ALA A 271 5.74 -23.08 7.55
N ASP A 272 4.74 -23.10 6.67
CA ASP A 272 4.93 -23.33 5.24
C ASP A 272 5.20 -22.04 4.45
N VAL A 273 5.02 -20.86 5.06
CA VAL A 273 5.23 -19.57 4.41
C VAL A 273 6.73 -19.28 4.36
N GLU A 274 7.23 -19.03 3.15
CA GLU A 274 8.67 -18.86 2.92
C GLU A 274 9.19 -17.50 3.41
N GLY A 275 10.27 -17.54 4.18
CA GLY A 275 11.07 -16.37 4.58
C GLY A 275 10.56 -15.64 5.81
N ILE A 276 9.52 -16.16 6.48
CA ILE A 276 8.93 -15.52 7.66
C ILE A 276 8.32 -16.55 8.61
N SER A 277 8.51 -16.34 9.90
CA SER A 277 7.78 -17.00 10.98
C SER A 277 6.73 -16.03 11.52
N VAL A 278 5.54 -16.56 11.82
CA VAL A 278 4.41 -15.76 12.32
C VAL A 278 3.84 -16.40 13.58
N ASN A 279 3.92 -15.68 14.69
CA ASN A 279 3.22 -16.01 15.92
C ASN A 279 1.90 -15.23 15.98
N VAL A 280 0.79 -15.93 16.22
CA VAL A 280 -0.55 -15.32 16.23
C VAL A 280 -1.17 -15.42 17.62
N THR A 281 -1.68 -14.30 18.11
CA THR A 281 -2.40 -14.21 19.39
C THR A 281 -3.64 -13.32 19.21
N GLY A 282 -4.57 -13.33 20.17
CA GLY A 282 -5.77 -12.48 20.10
C GLY A 282 -7.01 -13.12 20.71
N SER A 283 -8.17 -12.54 20.42
CA SER A 283 -9.47 -13.09 20.81
C SER A 283 -10.06 -14.04 19.76
N VAL A 284 -9.50 -14.05 18.54
CA VAL A 284 -9.86 -15.03 17.51
C VAL A 284 -9.52 -16.46 17.94
N GLY A 285 -10.21 -17.45 17.36
CA GLY A 285 -9.85 -18.85 17.51
C GLY A 285 -8.50 -19.14 16.86
N MET A 286 -7.64 -19.90 17.56
CA MET A 286 -6.32 -20.27 17.04
C MET A 286 -6.40 -21.39 15.97
N ASN A 287 -7.55 -22.05 15.84
CA ASN A 287 -7.84 -22.93 14.71
C ASN A 287 -8.26 -22.07 13.52
N TYR A 288 -7.36 -21.85 12.57
CA TYR A 288 -7.61 -21.14 11.32
C TYR A 288 -7.72 -22.11 10.14
N THR A 289 -8.25 -21.62 9.02
CA THR A 289 -8.27 -22.36 7.75
C THR A 289 -7.34 -21.69 6.75
N VAL A 290 -6.75 -22.51 5.85
CA VAL A 290 -5.91 -22.03 4.75
C VAL A 290 -6.48 -22.56 3.44
N THR A 291 -6.76 -21.67 2.50
CA THR A 291 -7.26 -22.04 1.17
C THR A 291 -6.51 -21.34 0.05
N PHE A 292 -6.33 -22.03 -1.07
CA PHE A 292 -5.71 -21.44 -2.26
C PHE A 292 -6.73 -20.71 -3.11
N ASN A 293 -6.37 -19.54 -3.65
CA ASN A 293 -7.17 -18.77 -4.57
C ASN A 293 -6.34 -18.56 -5.84
N GLY A 294 -6.64 -19.34 -6.88
CA GLY A 294 -5.79 -19.49 -8.06
C GLY A 294 -6.57 -19.38 -9.36
N ALA A 295 -5.87 -18.98 -10.43
CA ALA A 295 -6.47 -18.81 -11.75
C ALA A 295 -6.90 -20.15 -12.37
N ASN A 296 -6.23 -21.25 -11.99
CA ASN A 296 -6.41 -22.58 -12.56
C ASN A 296 -6.83 -23.63 -11.51
N GLY A 297 -7.43 -23.20 -10.40
CA GLY A 297 -7.89 -24.09 -9.32
C GLY A 297 -7.79 -23.44 -7.94
N GLY A 298 -8.15 -24.20 -6.92
CA GLY A 298 -8.26 -23.71 -5.53
C GLY A 298 -9.70 -23.57 -5.07
N ALA A 299 -9.89 -22.99 -3.89
CA ALA A 299 -11.20 -22.76 -3.28
C ALA A 299 -11.84 -21.43 -3.70
N GLY A 300 -11.10 -20.55 -4.37
CA GLY A 300 -11.58 -19.25 -4.83
C GLY A 300 -10.75 -18.69 -5.98
N SER A 301 -11.04 -17.43 -6.35
CA SER A 301 -10.46 -16.76 -7.51
C SER A 301 -9.34 -15.80 -7.12
N PRO A 302 -8.38 -15.52 -8.02
CA PRO A 302 -7.37 -14.49 -7.82
C PRO A 302 -7.98 -13.11 -7.52
N VAL A 303 -7.24 -12.29 -6.77
CA VAL A 303 -7.57 -10.88 -6.53
C VAL A 303 -6.59 -10.02 -7.33
N ASN A 304 -7.11 -9.19 -8.23
CA ASN A 304 -6.31 -8.36 -9.15
C ASN A 304 -5.27 -9.16 -9.94
N GLU A 305 -5.61 -10.38 -10.36
CA GLU A 305 -4.70 -11.32 -11.06
C GLU A 305 -3.61 -11.96 -10.17
N PHE A 306 -3.59 -11.68 -8.86
CA PHE A 306 -2.66 -12.30 -7.92
C PHE A 306 -3.28 -13.54 -7.28
N GLU A 307 -2.55 -14.65 -7.38
CA GLU A 307 -2.86 -15.87 -6.63
C GLU A 307 -2.33 -15.76 -5.20
N PHE A 308 -3.07 -16.30 -4.24
CA PHE A 308 -2.75 -16.19 -2.82
C PHE A 308 -3.30 -17.35 -2.00
N TRP A 309 -2.71 -17.55 -0.84
CA TRP A 309 -3.24 -18.38 0.24
C TRP A 309 -4.02 -17.50 1.20
N ASN A 310 -5.29 -17.84 1.43
CA ASN A 310 -6.14 -17.11 2.37
C ASN A 310 -6.11 -17.78 3.74
N PHE A 311 -5.57 -17.09 4.74
CA PHE A 311 -5.59 -17.51 6.13
C PHE A 311 -6.80 -16.89 6.82
N THR A 312 -7.78 -17.71 7.19
CA THR A 312 -9.03 -17.24 7.80
C THR A 312 -9.09 -17.58 9.28
N TYR A 313 -9.22 -16.55 10.10
CA TYR A 313 -9.45 -16.64 11.55
C TYR A 313 -10.89 -16.25 11.86
N VAL A 314 -11.57 -17.06 12.68
CA VAL A 314 -12.94 -16.80 13.13
C VAL A 314 -12.97 -16.69 14.65
N MET A 315 -13.98 -16.02 15.19
CA MET A 315 -14.16 -15.96 16.64
C MET A 315 -14.60 -17.32 17.22
N PRO A 316 -14.22 -17.65 18.47
CA PRO A 316 -14.77 -18.81 19.16
C PRO A 316 -16.30 -18.71 19.28
N GLU A 317 -16.98 -19.84 19.18
CA GLU A 317 -18.44 -19.90 19.28
C GLU A 317 -18.92 -19.30 20.62
N GLY A 318 -19.89 -18.39 20.56
CA GLY A 318 -20.45 -17.72 21.73
C GLY A 318 -19.54 -16.68 22.40
N SER A 319 -18.40 -16.33 21.80
CA SER A 319 -17.53 -15.27 22.34
C SER A 319 -18.25 -13.92 22.38
N GLY A 320 -18.12 -13.20 23.51
CA GLY A 320 -18.55 -11.81 23.67
C GLY A 320 -17.42 -10.79 23.48
N ASP A 321 -16.22 -11.25 23.11
CA ASP A 321 -15.06 -10.39 22.97
C ASP A 321 -15.09 -9.60 21.66
N VAL A 322 -14.45 -8.43 21.67
CA VAL A 322 -14.17 -7.68 20.44
C VAL A 322 -13.18 -8.49 19.58
N PRO A 323 -13.45 -8.71 18.28
CA PRO A 323 -12.54 -9.43 17.40
C PRO A 323 -11.19 -8.73 17.31
N ARG A 324 -10.13 -9.43 17.71
CA ARG A 324 -8.76 -8.93 17.72
C ARG A 324 -7.79 -10.03 17.32
N VAL A 325 -6.81 -9.68 16.50
CA VAL A 325 -5.69 -10.54 16.12
C VAL A 325 -4.39 -9.74 16.13
N ARG A 326 -3.35 -10.33 16.72
CA ARG A 326 -1.99 -9.81 16.72
C ARG A 326 -1.08 -10.83 16.05
N LEU A 327 -0.35 -10.39 15.03
CA LEU A 327 0.68 -11.15 14.35
C LEU A 327 2.04 -10.59 14.73
N GLU A 328 2.94 -11.47 15.14
CA GLU A 328 4.34 -11.14 15.45
C GLU A 328 5.24 -11.88 14.46
N PHE A 329 6.20 -11.17 13.91
CA PHE A 329 6.97 -11.58 12.74
C PHE A 329 8.44 -11.78 13.07
N GLU A 330 9.03 -12.85 12.54
CA GLU A 330 10.47 -13.07 12.59
C GLU A 330 10.95 -13.51 11.20
N LEU A 331 11.97 -12.82 10.66
CA LEU A 331 12.55 -13.17 9.37
C LEU A 331 13.40 -14.45 9.51
N GLN A 332 13.35 -15.31 8.49
CA GLN A 332 14.14 -16.55 8.39
C GLN A 332 15.37 -16.38 7.50
#